data_AF-A0A2G9UET1-F1
#
_entry.id   AF-A0A2G9UET1-F1
#
_cell.length_a   1.000
_cell.length_b   1.000
_cell.length_c   1.000
_cell.angle_alpha   90.00
_cell.angle_beta   90.00
_cell.angle_gamma   90.00
#
_symmetry.space_group_name_H-M   'P 1'
#
loop_
_entity.id
_entity.type
_entity.pdbx_description
1 polymer ?
#
loop_
_entity_poly.entity_id
_entity_poly.type
_entity_poly.pdbx_seq_one_letter_code
_entity_poly.pdbx_strand_id
1 'polypeptide(L)' 'MTFNTEELIQPNKLMSPEEEAPLVVAIGGIAKGKIITDYTDQDVKISNYPLSAALTCAKVTSGLEEIWGVI' A
#
# COMPACT_ATOMS: atom_id res chain seq x y z
N MET A 1 1.09 5.08 -2.80
CA MET A 1 -0.20 4.38 -3.08
C MET A 1 -1.09 5.29 -3.92
N THR A 2 -1.30 4.93 -5.18
CA THR A 2 -2.01 5.78 -6.15
C THR A 2 -3.10 4.97 -6.84
N PHE A 3 -4.33 5.49 -6.89
CA PHE A 3 -5.44 4.85 -7.58
C PHE A 3 -5.25 4.80 -9.11
N ASN A 4 -4.61 5.83 -9.67
CA ASN A 4 -4.43 6.01 -11.12
C ASN A 4 -3.26 5.21 -11.72
N THR A 5 -2.94 4.05 -11.13
CA THR A 5 -1.86 3.14 -11.56
C THR A 5 -2.46 1.88 -12.18
N GLU A 6 -1.79 1.28 -13.16
CA GLU A 6 -2.25 0.03 -13.79
C GLU A 6 -2.01 -1.19 -12.90
N GLU A 7 -0.94 -1.18 -12.11
CA GLU A 7 -0.44 -2.30 -11.32
C GLU A 7 -1.27 -2.56 -10.04
N LEU A 8 -2.13 -3.58 -10.12
CA LEU A 8 -2.94 -4.07 -9.01
C LEU A 8 -2.18 -5.13 -8.21
N ILE A 9 -1.83 -4.79 -6.97
CA ILE A 9 -1.09 -5.68 -6.09
C ILE A 9 -1.96 -6.03 -4.88
N GLN A 10 -1.97 -7.32 -4.53
CA GLN A 10 -2.59 -7.76 -3.29
C GLN A 10 -1.71 -7.34 -2.11
N PRO A 11 -2.27 -6.87 -0.98
CA PRO A 11 -1.48 -6.48 0.18
C PRO A 11 -0.45 -7.52 0.63
N ASN A 12 -0.78 -8.81 0.53
CA ASN A 12 0.10 -9.93 0.91
C ASN A 12 1.30 -10.13 -0.03
N LYS A 13 1.34 -9.44 -1.17
CA LYS A 13 2.42 -9.46 -2.16
C LYS A 13 3.23 -8.16 -2.17
N LEU A 14 2.96 -7.24 -1.23
CA LEU A 14 3.76 -6.02 -1.06
C LEU A 14 5.16 -6.32 -0.53
N MET A 15 5.33 -7.44 0.15
CA MET A 15 6.59 -7.90 0.72
C MET A 15 6.73 -9.40 0.49
N SER A 16 7.93 -9.82 0.12
CA SER A 16 8.29 -11.23 0.16
C SER A 16 8.79 -11.55 1.58
N PRO A 17 8.32 -12.62 2.24
CA PRO A 17 8.75 -12.98 3.59
C PRO A 17 10.26 -13.30 3.71
N GLU A 18 10.95 -13.47 2.58
CA GLU A 18 12.39 -13.71 2.52
C GLU A 18 13.23 -12.42 2.60
N GLU A 19 12.61 -11.24 2.40
CA GLU A 19 13.29 -9.94 2.50
C GLU A 19 13.02 -9.31 3.87
N GLU A 20 13.99 -9.39 4.79
CA GLU A 20 14.02 -8.64 6.07
C GLU A 20 14.29 -7.13 5.87
N ALA A 21 13.76 -6.53 4.80
CA ALA A 21 13.92 -5.11 4.53
C ALA A 21 12.75 -4.30 5.13
N PRO A 22 13.02 -3.11 5.71
CA PRO A 22 11.95 -2.24 6.19
C PRO A 22 11.13 -1.70 4.99
N LEU A 23 9.82 -1.89 5.03
CA LEU A 23 8.89 -1.38 4.01
C LEU A 23 8.30 -0.03 4.43
N VAL A 24 8.38 0.96 3.55
CA VAL A 24 7.75 2.28 3.74
C VAL A 24 6.58 2.42 2.77
N VAL A 25 5.37 2.63 3.30
CA VAL A 25 4.16 2.83 2.48
C VAL A 25 3.68 4.26 2.58
N ALA A 26 3.78 5.02 1.48
CA ALA A 26 3.25 6.37 1.39
C ALA A 26 1.74 6.38 1.08
N ILE A 27 0.93 6.87 2.03
CA ILE A 27 -0.54 6.95 1.94
C ILE A 27 -0.99 8.40 2.11
N GLY A 28 -1.91 8.85 1.26
CA GLY A 28 -2.34 10.24 1.21
C GLY A 28 -3.55 10.50 2.08
N GLY A 29 -3.33 11.16 3.22
CA GLY A 29 -4.38 11.70 4.06
C GLY A 29 -4.98 13.02 3.52
N ILE A 30 -5.24 13.12 2.22
CA ILE A 30 -5.77 14.34 1.59
C ILE A 30 -7.20 14.14 1.09
N ALA A 31 -8.01 15.21 1.08
CA ALA A 31 -9.42 15.13 0.73
C ALA A 31 -9.65 14.74 -0.74
N LYS A 32 -8.90 15.35 -1.67
CA LYS A 32 -8.88 15.05 -3.11
C LYS A 32 -7.52 15.45 -3.68
N GLY A 33 -6.99 14.68 -4.62
CA GLY A 33 -5.73 14.97 -5.30
C GLY A 33 -4.89 13.71 -5.52
N LYS A 34 -3.74 13.88 -6.17
CA LYS A 34 -2.71 12.85 -6.31
C LYS A 34 -1.53 13.24 -5.42
N ILE A 35 -0.99 12.27 -4.69
CA ILE A 35 0.30 12.41 -4.02
C ILE A 35 1.37 12.15 -5.06
N ILE A 36 2.33 13.04 -5.17
CA ILE A 36 3.53 12.84 -5.97
C ILE A 36 4.69 13.01 -5.00
N THR A 37 5.50 11.98 -4.87
CA THR A 37 6.60 11.89 -3.90
C THR A 37 7.84 11.42 -4.61
N ASP A 38 8.97 12.07 -4.32
CA ASP A 38 10.25 11.79 -5.00
C ASP A 38 11.02 10.64 -4.33
N TYR A 39 10.55 10.18 -3.17
CA TYR A 39 11.18 9.14 -2.35
C TYR A 39 10.51 7.76 -2.50
N THR A 40 9.54 7.64 -3.42
CA THR A 40 8.82 6.38 -3.64
C THR A 40 9.36 5.68 -4.89
N ASP A 41 9.79 4.43 -4.75
CA ASP A 41 10.32 3.64 -5.86
C ASP A 41 9.24 3.26 -6.88
N GLN A 42 8.04 2.94 -6.39
CA GLN A 42 6.92 2.49 -7.21
C GLN A 42 5.57 3.00 -6.70
N ASP A 43 4.69 3.33 -7.65
CA ASP A 43 3.29 3.64 -7.41
C ASP A 43 2.47 2.38 -7.65
N VAL A 44 1.75 1.89 -6.62
CA VAL A 44 0.92 0.69 -6.69
C VAL A 44 -0.52 0.99 -6.28
N LYS A 45 -1.49 0.21 -6.78
CA LYS A 45 -2.88 0.19 -6.30
C LYS A 45 -3.24 -1.14 -5.64
N ILE A 46 -4.02 -1.08 -4.56
CA ILE A 46 -4.51 -2.26 -3.83
C ILE A 46 -5.98 -2.62 -4.15
N SER A 47 -6.67 -1.73 -4.88
CA SER A 47 -8.08 -1.89 -5.21
C SER A 47 -8.40 -1.10 -6.48
N ASN A 48 -9.36 -1.60 -7.26
CA ASN A 48 -9.94 -0.89 -8.40
C ASN A 48 -11.02 0.13 -7.99
N TYR A 49 -11.26 0.30 -6.69
CA TYR A 49 -12.14 1.33 -6.14
C TYR A 49 -11.33 2.38 -5.39
N PRO A 50 -11.72 3.66 -5.45
CA PRO A 50 -11.10 4.70 -4.64
C PRO A 50 -11.39 4.41 -3.16
N LEU A 51 -10.33 4.19 -2.39
CA LEU A 51 -10.40 3.91 -0.96
C LEU A 51 -10.09 5.18 -0.17
N SER A 52 -10.66 5.29 1.04
CA SER A 52 -10.19 6.29 1.99
C SER A 52 -8.77 5.97 2.45
N ALA A 53 -8.04 6.98 2.92
CA ALA A 53 -6.70 6.79 3.48
C ALA A 53 -6.73 5.75 4.63
N ALA A 54 -7.72 5.84 5.52
CA ALA A 54 -7.88 4.92 6.63
C ALA A 54 -8.10 3.47 6.19
N LEU A 55 -8.97 3.25 5.19
CA LEU A 55 -9.23 1.90 4.68
C LEU A 55 -8.03 1.34 3.91
N THR A 56 -7.25 2.22 3.27
CA THR A 56 -5.98 1.84 2.63
C THR A 56 -4.99 1.37 3.68
N CYS A 57 -4.81 2.12 4.78
CA CYS A 57 -3.96 1.69 5.90
C CYS A 57 -4.39 0.34 6.45
N ALA A 58 -5.68 0.17 6.76
CA ALA A 58 -6.20 -1.07 7.32
C ALA A 58 -5.95 -2.30 6.41
N LYS A 59 -6.17 -2.17 5.09
CA LYS A 59 -5.90 -3.26 4.15
C LYS A 59 -4.41 -3.59 4.04
N VAL A 60 -3.55 -2.59 4.11
CA VAL A 60 -2.09 -2.77 4.08
C VAL A 60 -1.62 -3.45 5.35
N THR A 61 -2.03 -2.98 6.52
CA THR A 61 -1.62 -3.58 7.80
C THR A 61 -2.14 -5.00 7.93
N SER A 62 -3.41 -5.28 7.59
CA SER A 62 -3.93 -6.65 7.62
C SER A 62 -3.19 -7.59 6.68
N GLY A 63 -2.77 -7.12 5.50
CA GLY A 63 -1.96 -7.95 4.61
C GLY A 63 -0.55 -8.22 5.13
N LEU A 64 0.05 -7.25 5.81
CA LEU A 64 1.36 -7.42 6.45
C LEU A 64 1.27 -8.29 7.70
N GLU A 65 0.19 -8.19 8.47
CA GLU A 65 -0.13 -9.05 9.61
C GLU A 65 -0.15 -10.53 9.19
N GLU A 66 -0.82 -10.84 8.07
CA GLU A 66 -0.85 -12.19 7.50
C GLU A 66 0.54 -12.71 7.08
N ILE A 67 1.41 -11.85 6.52
CA ILE A 67 2.78 -12.24 6.12
C ILE A 67 3.66 -12.48 7.35
N TRP A 68 3.60 -11.58 8.33
CA TRP A 68 4.44 -11.64 9.53
C TRP A 68 3.91 -12.59 10.61
N GLY A 69 2.73 -13.18 10.42
CA GLY A 69 2.11 -14.07 11.40
C GLY A 69 1.63 -13.34 12.65
N VAL A 70 1.29 -12.05 12.54
CA VAL A 70 0.69 -11.26 13.62
C VAL A 70 -0.81 -11.48 13.58
N ILE A 71 -1.39 -11.99 14.68
CA ILE A 71 -2.82 -12.35 14.82
C ILE A 71 -3.55 -11.36 15.73
#